data_AF-A0A2M7ST98-F1
#
_entry.id   AF-A0A2M7ST98-F1
#
_cell.length_a   1.000
_cell.length_b   1.000
_cell.length_c   1.000
_cell.angle_alpha   90.00
_cell.angle_beta   90.00
_cell.angle_gamma   90.00
#
_symmetry.space_group_name_H-M   'P 1'
#
loop_
_entity.id
_entity.type
_entity.pdbx_description
1 polymer ?
#
loop_
_entity_poly.entity_id
_entity_poly.type
_entity_poly.pdbx_seq_one_letter_code
_entity_poly.pdbx_strand_id
1 'polypeptide(L)' 'TRCNFYGIKNDTLITANKGILEGITRKVIFEIAKELGIEIDFRFVTTAELPELDEAFTSNSSHEIVPTVRIDSTSIGDGV' A
#
# COMPACT_ATOMS: atom_id res chain seq x y z
N THR A 1 7.50 -9.85 -10.72
CA THR A 1 6.04 -9.64 -10.85
C THR A 1 5.75 -8.15 -10.78
N ARG A 2 4.85 -7.60 -11.62
CA ARG A 2 4.45 -6.18 -11.54
C ARG A 2 3.27 -6.05 -10.59
N CYS A 3 3.41 -5.27 -9.53
CA CYS A 3 2.34 -4.96 -8.57
C CYS A 3 2.44 -3.49 -8.15
N ASN A 4 1.34 -2.96 -7.62
CA ASN A 4 1.36 -1.71 -6.86
C ASN A 4 1.58 -2.04 -5.37
N PHE A 5 2.26 -1.17 -4.66
CA PHE A 5 2.52 -1.30 -3.22
C PHE A 5 1.86 -0.15 -2.47
N TYR A 6 1.33 -0.46 -1.30
CA TYR A 6 0.60 0.44 -0.43
C TYR A 6 1.07 0.24 1.01
N GLY A 7 1.34 1.34 1.71
CA GLY A 7 1.53 1.36 3.15
C GLY A 7 0.45 2.18 3.83
N ILE A 8 0.07 1.80 5.04
CA ILE A 8 -0.79 2.59 5.92
C ILE A 8 0.06 3.09 7.08
N LYS A 9 -0.07 4.37 7.39
CA LYS A 9 0.52 4.97 8.59
C LYS A 9 -0.40 6.06 9.12
N ASN A 10 -0.82 5.98 10.37
CA ASN A 10 -1.72 6.95 11.02
C ASN A 10 -2.95 7.26 10.15
N ASP A 11 -3.71 6.23 9.77
CA ASP A 11 -4.91 6.34 8.91
C ASP A 11 -4.68 6.99 7.52
N THR A 12 -3.42 7.08 7.07
CA THR A 12 -3.07 7.62 5.75
C THR A 12 -2.54 6.52 4.83
N LEU A 13 -3.13 6.40 3.65
CA LEU A 13 -2.69 5.50 2.58
C LEU A 13 -1.54 6.13 1.80
N ILE A 14 -0.34 5.55 1.90
CA ILE A 14 0.85 6.00 1.19
C ILE A 14 1.09 5.09 -0.02
N THR A 15 1.16 5.67 -1.22
CA THR A 15 1.46 4.91 -2.44
C THR A 15 2.10 5.78 -3.51
N ALA A 16 2.98 5.19 -4.33
CA ALA A 16 3.53 5.87 -5.49
C ALA A 16 2.42 6.26 -6.50
N ASN A 17 2.64 7.34 -7.25
CA ASN A 17 1.79 7.78 -8.36
C ASN A 17 2.55 8.07 -9.66
N LYS A 18 3.88 7.97 -9.66
CA LYS A 18 4.75 8.24 -10.81
C LYS A 18 5.63 7.03 -11.07
N GLY A 19 5.88 6.72 -12.34
CA GLY A 19 6.75 5.61 -12.75
C GLY A 19 6.20 4.21 -12.44
N ILE A 20 4.89 4.11 -12.20
CA ILE A 20 4.20 2.85 -11.87
C ILE A 20 3.04 2.60 -12.85
N LEU A 21 2.57 1.35 -12.90
CA LEU A 21 1.36 1.02 -13.65
C LEU A 21 0.12 1.57 -12.95
N GLU A 22 -0.75 2.24 -13.71
CA GLU A 22 -2.08 2.66 -13.26
C GLU A 22 -3.06 1.47 -13.33
N GLY A 23 -2.96 0.56 -12.35
CA GLY A 23 -3.81 -0.63 -12.29
C GLY A 23 -5.31 -0.31 -12.12
N ILE A 24 -6.18 -1.18 -12.62
CA ILE A 24 -7.64 -1.06 -12.42
C ILE A 24 -7.99 -1.23 -10.93
N THR A 25 -7.43 -2.25 -10.27
CA THR A 25 -7.60 -2.49 -8.82
C THR A 25 -7.20 -1.27 -7.98
N ARG A 26 -6.14 -0.56 -8.39
CA ARG A 26 -5.69 0.70 -7.75
C ARG A 26 -6.76 1.78 -7.79
N LYS A 27 -7.52 1.90 -8.89
CA LYS A 27 -8.60 2.88 -9.00
C LYS A 27 -9.71 2.58 -7.98
N VAL A 28 -10.09 1.31 -7.87
CA VAL A 28 -11.10 0.85 -6.89
C VAL A 28 -10.62 1.11 -5.45
N ILE A 29 -9.33 0.84 -5.14
CA ILE A 29 -8.75 1.15 -3.83
C ILE A 29 -8.88 2.64 -3.49
N PHE A 30 -8.69 3.54 -4.47
CA PHE A 30 -8.82 4.99 -4.23
C PHE A 30 -10.27 5.45 -4.06
N GLU A 31 -11.20 4.82 -4.76
CA GLU A 31 -12.63 5.06 -4.55
C GLU A 31 -13.03 4.66 -3.12
N ILE A 32 -12.62 3.48 -2.67
CA ILE A 32 -12.89 3.00 -1.30
C ILE A 32 -12.21 3.89 -0.26
N ALA A 33 -10.94 4.26 -0.43
CA ALA A 33 -10.24 5.15 0.49
C ALA A 33 -10.98 6.50 0.64
N LYS A 34 -11.48 7.04 -0.48
CA LYS A 34 -12.30 8.26 -0.47
C LYS A 34 -13.62 8.07 0.28
N GLU A 35 -14.31 6.95 0.08
CA GLU A 35 -15.58 6.63 0.78
C GLU A 35 -15.37 6.47 2.30
N LEU A 36 -14.24 5.91 2.71
CA LEU A 36 -13.86 5.73 4.11
C LEU A 36 -13.27 7.00 4.76
N GLY A 37 -13.00 8.05 3.98
CA GLY A 37 -12.36 9.27 4.49
C GLY A 37 -10.86 9.10 4.80
N ILE A 38 -10.22 8.09 4.23
CA ILE A 38 -8.77 7.84 4.35
C ILE A 38 -8.02 8.80 3.43
N GLU A 39 -7.08 9.56 3.99
CA GLU A 39 -6.20 10.44 3.19
C GLU A 39 -5.22 9.60 2.36
N ILE A 40 -4.89 10.09 1.16
CA ILE A 40 -3.93 9.43 0.27
C ILE A 40 -2.71 10.32 0.08
N ASP A 41 -1.55 9.85 0.56
CA ASP A 41 -0.26 10.47 0.35
C ASP A 41 0.44 9.85 -0.87
N PHE A 42 0.52 10.64 -1.95
CA PHE A 42 1.10 10.18 -3.21
C PHE A 42 2.62 10.36 -3.26
N ARG A 43 3.34 9.39 -2.68
CA ARG A 43 4.81 9.32 -2.73
C ARG A 43 5.32 7.88 -2.65
N PHE A 44 6.62 7.71 -2.88
CA PHE A 44 7.28 6.43 -2.61
C PHE A 44 7.40 6.21 -1.10
N VAL A 45 7.12 4.98 -0.67
CA VAL A 45 7.48 4.49 0.66
C VAL A 45 8.95 4.10 0.62
N THR A 46 9.75 4.63 1.55
CA THR A 46 11.17 4.29 1.66
C THR A 46 11.35 3.06 2.55
N THR A 47 12.45 2.33 2.36
CA THR A 47 12.76 1.15 3.18
C THR A 47 12.95 1.50 4.67
N ALA A 48 13.37 2.72 4.97
CA ALA A 48 13.52 3.23 6.33
C ALA A 48 12.18 3.40 7.05
N GLU A 49 11.09 3.60 6.32
CA GLU A 49 9.74 3.79 6.87
C GLU A 49 9.00 2.47 7.10
N LEU A 50 9.49 1.35 6.58
CA LEU A 50 8.84 0.04 6.71
C LEU A 50 8.53 -0.34 8.17
N PRO A 51 9.45 -0.14 9.15
CA PRO A 51 9.16 -0.45 10.55
C PRO A 51 8.11 0.45 11.19
N GLU A 52 7.75 1.54 10.53
CA GLU A 52 6.80 2.56 11.02
C GLU A 52 5.43 2.45 10.36
N LEU A 53 5.23 1.49 9.46
CA LEU A 53 3.94 1.22 8.84
C LEU A 53 3.06 0.40 9.78
N ASP A 54 1.80 0.80 9.90
CA ASP A 54 0.77 0.07 10.63
C ASP A 54 0.32 -1.15 9.82
N GLU A 55 0.15 -0.98 8.50
CA GLU A 55 -0.21 -2.06 7.57
C GLU A 55 0.49 -1.86 6.22
N ALA A 56 0.62 -2.94 5.45
CA ALA A 56 1.04 -2.87 4.06
C ALA A 56 0.38 -3.96 3.22
N PHE A 57 0.18 -3.66 1.94
CA PHE A 57 -0.35 -4.63 0.98
C PHE A 57 0.10 -4.32 -0.44
N THR A 58 -0.07 -5.29 -1.32
CA THR A 58 0.16 -5.13 -2.75
C THR A 58 -1.12 -5.40 -3.53
N SER A 59 -1.21 -4.82 -4.74
CA SER A 59 -2.29 -5.17 -5.66
C SER A 59 -1.81 -5.54 -7.05
N ASN A 60 -2.48 -6.50 -7.68
CA ASN A 60 -2.33 -6.84 -9.09
C ASN A 60 -3.60 -7.52 -9.64
N SER A 61 -3.70 -7.66 -10.97
CA SER A 61 -4.89 -8.23 -11.62
C SER A 61 -5.12 -9.72 -11.37
N SER A 62 -4.12 -10.48 -10.90
CA SER A 62 -4.23 -11.92 -10.71
C SER A 62 -4.60 -12.31 -9.27
N HIS A 63 -4.14 -11.53 -8.29
CA HIS A 63 -4.29 -11.82 -6.86
C HIS A 63 -5.01 -10.68 -6.11
N GLU A 64 -5.58 -9.73 -6.85
CA GLU A 64 -6.33 -8.58 -6.33
C GLU A 64 -5.57 -7.79 -5.26
N ILE A 65 -5.86 -8.01 -3.97
CA ILE A 65 -5.19 -7.40 -2.81
C ILE A 65 -4.53 -8.50 -2.00
N VAL A 66 -3.22 -8.34 -1.73
CA VAL A 66 -2.43 -9.30 -0.95
C VAL A 66 -1.77 -8.58 0.22
N PRO A 67 -2.10 -8.91 1.48
CA PRO A 67 -1.43 -8.37 2.66
C PRO A 67 0.08 -8.65 2.64
N THR A 68 0.87 -7.68 3.11
CA THR A 68 2.34 -7.76 3.17
C THR A 68 2.78 -7.54 4.62
N VAL A 69 2.81 -8.63 5.39
CA VAL A 69 3.14 -8.62 6.84
C VAL A 69 4.64 -8.61 7.12
N ARG A 70 5.48 -8.87 6.11
CA ARG A 70 6.94 -8.90 6.24
C ARG A 70 7.63 -8.51 4.94
N ILE A 71 8.64 -7.66 5.04
CA ILE A 71 9.56 -7.31 3.96
C ILE A 71 10.99 -7.51 4.49
N ASP A 72 11.73 -8.43 3.88
CA ASP A 72 13.03 -8.89 4.35
C ASP A 72 13.00 -9.33 5.83
N SER A 73 13.79 -8.68 6.69
CA SER A 73 13.82 -8.92 8.14
C SER A 73 12.83 -8.05 8.92
N THR A 74 12.10 -7.16 8.26
CA THR A 74 11.19 -6.21 8.90
C THR A 74 9.77 -6.74 8.88
N SER A 75 9.16 -6.86 10.07
CA SER A 75 7.73 -7.15 10.20
C SER A 75 6.96 -5.83 10.12
N ILE A 76 5.81 -5.85 9.46
CA ILE A 76 4.93 -4.69 9.29
C ILE A 76 3.77 -4.81 10.29
N GLY A 77 3.50 -3.74 11.04
CA GLY A 77 2.48 -3.73 12.09
C GLY A 77 2.61 -4.90 13.07
N ASP A 78 1.46 -5.50 13.40
CA ASP A 78 1.40 -6.69 14.27
C ASP A 78 1.74 -8.00 13.55
N GLY A 79 1.96 -7.95 12.23
CA GLY A 79 2.32 -9.11 11.42
C GLY A 79 1.22 -10.15 11.23
N VAL A 80 -0.04 -9.74 11.35
CA VAL A 80 -1.25 -10.59 11.23
C VAL A 80 -2.00 -10.29 9.93
#